data_AF-A0A6G3T6G1-F1
#
_entry.id   AF-A0A6G3T6G1-F1
#
_cell.length_a   1.000
_cell.length_b   1.000
_cell.length_c   1.000
_cell.angle_alpha   90.00
_cell.angle_beta   90.00
_cell.angle_gamma   90.00
#
_symmetry.space_group_name_H-M   'P 1'
#
loop_
_entity.id
_entity.type
_entity.pdbx_description
1 polymer ?
#
loop_
_entity_poly.entity_id
_entity_poly.type
_entity_poly.pdbx_seq_one_letter_code
_entity_poly.pdbx_strand_id
1 'polypeptide(L)'
;MGRNMKPLEDDGRPLTSFAADLRELHRAAGAPTLTVLNQKSGYGQPRLSELFNGKRMPSQELVRDVVTVLGGDADQWVERLEVVKEAERNFQTGNAQGGSAAPEVKIAQLEAENKRLRQLVEQPNTVIAQARAALEYAGRRAQAAADLERRANSSLERVHVQHQLLLSRIPEAEKQVATIISEGVNRAAAIELEGRERHQEIVEQAREQASQVIRKAEQAAQQMLQTAEKRAKEHRASSYASVSQMLTDIDQLRVEAEQAVAQASAHRTSLERRAKIEIERLVRGAQERLEEVGITEEVHALEILLRDFNIAGSHIATRGRHARRPQSDQSSSPAAASPPAPLPFADPGVATAGRIVLPRRATWKGWTVPQQPRPDE
;
A
#
# COMPACT_ATOMS: atom_id res chain seq x y z
N MET A 1 -40.99 23.57 -31.29
CA MET A 1 -41.05 24.32 -32.56
C MET A 1 -40.92 25.80 -32.25
N GLY A 2 -39.80 26.43 -32.63
CA GLY A 2 -39.59 27.87 -32.40
C GLY A 2 -40.27 28.71 -33.49
N ARG A 3 -40.77 29.89 -33.14
CA ARG A 3 -41.41 30.84 -34.08
C ARG A 3 -40.37 31.34 -35.08
N ASN A 4 -40.65 31.25 -36.39
CA ASN A 4 -39.78 31.80 -37.43
C ASN A 4 -39.68 33.33 -37.31
N MET A 5 -38.51 33.87 -37.67
CA MET A 5 -38.26 35.31 -37.66
C MET A 5 -39.11 36.00 -38.73
N LYS A 6 -39.69 37.17 -38.40
CA LYS A 6 -40.44 37.97 -39.39
C LYS A 6 -39.50 38.48 -40.49
N PRO A 7 -39.99 38.65 -41.74
CA PRO A 7 -39.20 39.29 -42.81
C PRO A 7 -38.61 40.64 -42.36
N LEU A 8 -37.36 40.92 -42.73
CA LEU A 8 -36.75 42.25 -42.58
C LEU A 8 -37.33 43.17 -43.66
N GLU A 9 -37.70 44.39 -43.27
CA GLU A 9 -38.04 45.47 -44.20
C GLU A 9 -36.74 46.11 -44.68
N ASP A 10 -36.60 46.31 -46.00
CA ASP A 10 -35.41 46.90 -46.59
C ASP A 10 -35.51 48.43 -46.59
N ASP A 11 -35.05 49.04 -45.49
CA ASP A 11 -35.05 50.50 -45.30
C ASP A 11 -33.85 51.20 -45.99
N GLY A 12 -33.03 50.48 -46.76
CA GLY A 12 -31.83 51.00 -47.43
C GLY A 12 -30.67 51.37 -46.48
N ARG A 13 -30.79 51.06 -45.18
CA ARG A 13 -29.76 51.36 -44.18
C ARG A 13 -28.63 50.32 -44.23
N PRO A 14 -27.35 50.75 -44.13
CA PRO A 14 -26.22 49.84 -43.99
C PRO A 14 -26.39 48.80 -42.87
N LEU A 15 -26.99 49.21 -41.73
CA LEU A 15 -27.29 48.32 -40.62
C LEU A 15 -28.33 47.23 -40.97
N THR A 16 -29.32 47.55 -41.82
CA THR A 16 -30.35 46.59 -42.27
C THR A 16 -29.74 45.51 -43.16
N SER A 17 -28.83 45.89 -44.06
CA SER A 17 -28.07 44.94 -44.89
C SER A 17 -27.19 44.02 -44.04
N PHE A 18 -26.51 44.56 -43.03
CA PHE A 18 -25.71 43.77 -42.11
C PHE A 18 -26.54 42.73 -41.34
N ALA A 19 -27.74 43.10 -40.91
CA ALA A 19 -28.66 42.17 -40.23
C ALA A 19 -29.21 41.10 -41.18
N ALA A 20 -29.43 41.41 -42.46
CA ALA A 20 -29.85 40.46 -43.48
C ALA A 20 -28.75 39.40 -43.72
N ASP A 21 -27.50 39.82 -43.86
CA ASP A 21 -26.38 38.90 -44.01
C ASP A 21 -26.20 38.00 -42.77
N LEU A 22 -26.41 38.55 -41.58
CA LEU A 22 -26.29 37.78 -40.34
C LEU A 22 -27.38 36.71 -40.24
N ARG A 23 -28.56 36.96 -40.82
CA ARG A 23 -29.60 35.94 -40.98
C ARG A 23 -29.21 34.87 -42.01
N GLU A 24 -28.44 35.21 -43.02
CA GLU A 24 -27.89 34.21 -43.95
C GLU A 24 -26.98 33.23 -43.22
N LEU A 25 -26.06 33.76 -42.42
CA LEU A 25 -25.19 32.95 -41.57
C LEU A 25 -26.00 32.10 -40.58
N HIS A 26 -27.05 32.68 -40.00
CA HIS A 26 -27.97 31.96 -39.12
C HIS A 26 -28.66 30.79 -39.81
N ARG A 27 -29.12 30.97 -41.06
CA ARG A 27 -29.72 29.91 -41.88
C ARG A 27 -28.69 28.85 -42.26
N ALA A 28 -27.49 29.24 -42.66
CA ALA A 28 -26.40 28.33 -43.00
C ALA A 28 -25.98 27.45 -41.81
N ALA A 29 -26.06 27.98 -40.59
CA ALA A 29 -25.81 27.26 -39.34
C ALA A 29 -26.96 26.33 -38.89
N GLY A 30 -27.99 26.12 -39.72
CA GLY A 30 -29.15 25.28 -39.41
C GLY A 30 -30.26 25.99 -38.62
N ALA A 31 -30.28 27.32 -38.63
CA ALA A 31 -31.29 28.16 -37.99
C ALA A 31 -31.55 27.84 -36.49
N PRO A 32 -30.51 27.84 -35.63
CA PRO A 32 -30.69 27.55 -34.21
C PRO A 32 -31.66 28.54 -33.55
N THR A 33 -32.60 28.07 -32.74
CA THR A 33 -33.58 28.95 -32.08
C THR A 33 -32.91 30.00 -31.18
N LEU A 34 -33.55 31.16 -30.99
CA LEU A 34 -33.01 32.22 -30.12
C LEU A 34 -32.78 31.75 -28.66
N THR A 35 -33.50 30.72 -28.21
CA THR A 35 -33.25 30.05 -26.91
C THR A 35 -31.91 29.32 -26.89
N VAL A 36 -31.58 28.60 -27.96
CA VAL A 36 -30.30 27.89 -28.10
C VAL A 36 -29.15 28.89 -28.21
N LEU A 37 -29.34 29.98 -28.96
CA LEU A 37 -28.34 31.04 -29.04
C LEU A 37 -28.11 31.73 -27.70
N ASN A 38 -29.19 32.02 -26.94
CA ASN A 38 -29.07 32.57 -25.59
C ASN A 38 -28.24 31.65 -24.68
N GLN A 39 -28.52 30.33 -24.68
CA GLN A 39 -27.77 29.37 -23.87
C GLN A 39 -26.29 29.27 -24.28
N LYS A 40 -25.98 29.39 -25.57
CA LYS A 40 -24.61 29.24 -26.09
C LYS A 40 -23.79 30.54 -26.03
N SER A 41 -24.42 31.70 -26.19
CA SER A 41 -23.75 33.00 -26.24
C SER A 41 -23.92 33.83 -24.95
N GLY A 42 -24.77 33.42 -24.01
CA GLY A 42 -25.04 34.15 -22.76
C GLY A 42 -25.85 35.44 -22.91
N TYR A 43 -26.33 35.77 -24.12
CA TYR A 43 -27.08 37.01 -24.38
C TYR A 43 -28.58 36.78 -24.39
N GLY A 44 -29.32 37.65 -23.71
CA GLY A 44 -30.78 37.57 -23.62
C GLY A 44 -31.48 37.61 -24.99
N GLN A 45 -32.60 36.89 -25.12
CA GLN A 45 -33.40 36.81 -26.35
C GLN A 45 -33.79 38.17 -26.96
N PRO A 46 -34.13 39.23 -26.20
CA PRO A 46 -34.41 40.54 -26.79
C PRO A 46 -33.21 41.13 -27.53
N ARG A 47 -31.99 40.98 -26.98
CA ARG A 47 -30.75 41.50 -27.55
C ARG A 47 -30.36 40.75 -28.83
N LEU A 48 -30.54 39.43 -28.83
CA LEU A 48 -30.37 38.60 -30.02
C LEU A 48 -31.41 38.94 -31.09
N SER A 49 -32.66 39.18 -30.70
CA SER A 49 -33.72 39.60 -31.63
C SER A 49 -33.40 40.97 -32.25
N GLU A 50 -32.92 41.95 -31.48
CA GLU A 50 -32.51 43.25 -32.01
C GLU A 50 -31.37 43.15 -33.01
N LEU A 51 -30.38 42.30 -32.72
CA LEU A 51 -29.23 42.02 -33.58
C LEU A 51 -29.68 41.51 -34.96
N PHE A 52 -30.48 40.44 -34.99
CA PHE A 52 -30.98 39.89 -36.25
C PHE A 52 -32.07 40.75 -36.92
N ASN A 53 -32.65 41.74 -36.25
CA ASN A 53 -33.61 42.67 -36.84
C ASN A 53 -32.95 44.00 -37.28
N GLY A 54 -31.65 44.19 -37.08
CA GLY A 54 -30.97 45.44 -37.45
C GLY A 54 -31.50 46.69 -36.72
N LYS A 55 -32.19 46.51 -35.59
CA LYS A 55 -32.84 47.63 -34.88
C LYS A 55 -31.85 48.54 -34.16
N ARG A 56 -30.74 47.96 -33.69
CA ARG A 56 -29.73 48.64 -32.89
C ARG A 56 -28.34 48.19 -33.32
N MET A 57 -27.41 49.14 -33.39
CA MET A 57 -26.01 48.85 -33.68
C MET A 57 -25.43 47.93 -32.59
N PRO A 58 -24.93 46.73 -32.94
CA PRO A 58 -24.40 45.79 -31.96
C PRO A 58 -22.98 46.16 -31.52
N SER A 59 -22.57 45.64 -30.35
CA SER A 59 -21.17 45.70 -29.91
C SER A 59 -20.34 44.66 -30.66
N GLN A 60 -19.03 44.91 -30.80
CA GLN A 60 -18.11 43.95 -31.43
C GLN A 60 -18.13 42.59 -30.72
N GLU A 61 -18.15 42.60 -29.38
CA GLU A 61 -18.25 41.39 -28.54
C GLU A 61 -19.51 40.56 -28.87
N LEU A 62 -20.67 41.23 -28.98
CA LEU A 62 -21.93 40.55 -29.29
C LEU A 62 -21.89 39.89 -30.68
N VAL A 63 -21.30 40.56 -31.67
CA VAL A 63 -21.16 40.00 -33.02
C VAL A 63 -20.18 38.84 -33.01
N ARG A 64 -19.00 39.00 -32.38
CA ARG A 64 -17.96 37.97 -32.28
C ARG A 64 -18.52 36.68 -31.68
N ASP A 65 -19.21 36.77 -30.54
CA ASP A 65 -19.73 35.60 -29.84
C ASP A 65 -20.86 34.92 -30.60
N VAL A 66 -21.80 35.70 -31.18
CA VAL A 66 -22.92 35.14 -31.94
C VAL A 66 -22.43 34.48 -33.24
N VAL A 67 -21.49 35.11 -33.96
CA VAL A 67 -20.91 34.56 -35.20
C VAL A 67 -20.10 33.30 -34.90
N THR A 68 -19.35 33.27 -33.80
CA THR A 68 -18.62 32.07 -33.35
C THR A 68 -19.58 30.92 -33.05
N VAL A 69 -20.70 31.18 -32.37
CA VAL A 69 -21.73 30.16 -32.09
C VAL A 69 -22.40 29.65 -33.37
N LEU A 70 -22.51 30.51 -34.39
CA LEU A 70 -23.04 30.16 -35.71
C LEU A 70 -21.98 29.53 -36.64
N GLY A 71 -20.72 29.40 -36.20
CA GLY A 71 -19.64 28.80 -36.98
C GLY A 71 -19.11 29.67 -38.12
N GLY A 72 -19.31 30.99 -38.06
CA GLY A 72 -18.71 31.95 -38.99
C GLY A 72 -17.36 32.49 -38.50
N ASP A 73 -16.66 33.23 -39.37
CA ASP A 73 -15.39 33.89 -39.04
C ASP A 73 -15.64 35.18 -38.24
N ALA A 74 -15.38 35.14 -36.93
CA ALA A 74 -15.68 36.24 -36.04
C ALA A 74 -14.87 37.51 -36.33
N ASP A 75 -13.63 37.40 -36.80
CA ASP A 75 -12.77 38.56 -37.07
C ASP A 75 -13.22 39.28 -38.34
N GLN A 76 -13.56 38.53 -39.40
CA GLN A 76 -14.14 39.08 -40.62
C GLN A 76 -15.45 39.83 -40.34
N TRP A 77 -16.31 39.29 -39.48
CA TRP A 77 -17.58 39.93 -39.14
C TRP A 77 -17.43 41.17 -38.27
N VAL A 78 -16.39 41.24 -37.43
CA VAL A 78 -16.05 42.45 -36.66
C VAL A 78 -15.49 43.55 -37.57
N GLU A 79 -14.65 43.21 -38.54
CA GLU A 79 -14.15 44.17 -39.54
C GLU A 79 -15.31 44.74 -40.36
N ARG A 80 -16.23 43.89 -40.82
CA ARG A 80 -17.46 44.32 -41.51
C ARG A 80 -18.33 45.23 -40.66
N LEU A 81 -18.41 45.00 -39.35
CA LEU A 81 -19.16 45.86 -38.43
C LEU A 81 -18.58 47.28 -38.36
N GLU A 82 -17.25 47.44 -38.40
CA GLU A 82 -16.63 48.77 -38.40
C GLU A 82 -16.94 49.54 -39.69
N VAL A 83 -16.88 48.87 -40.85
CA VAL A 83 -17.27 49.47 -42.13
C VAL A 83 -18.74 49.90 -42.11
N VAL A 84 -19.63 49.07 -41.54
CA VAL A 84 -21.07 49.40 -41.41
C VAL A 84 -21.28 50.55 -40.44
N LYS A 85 -20.53 50.66 -39.35
CA LYS A 85 -20.60 51.81 -38.42
C LYS A 85 -20.24 53.12 -39.12
N GLU A 86 -19.18 53.12 -39.92
CA GLU A 86 -18.78 54.29 -40.70
C GLU A 86 -19.83 54.64 -41.77
N ALA A 87 -20.33 53.65 -42.49
CA ALA A 87 -21.39 53.82 -43.49
C ALA A 87 -22.70 54.34 -42.86
N GLU A 88 -23.10 53.84 -41.69
CA GLU A 88 -24.28 54.28 -40.96
C GLU A 88 -24.12 55.73 -40.47
N ARG A 89 -22.91 56.11 -40.02
CA ARG A 89 -22.59 57.50 -39.67
C ARG A 89 -22.67 58.41 -40.89
N ASN A 90 -22.15 57.97 -42.04
CA ASN A 90 -22.23 58.71 -43.29
C ASN A 90 -23.66 58.82 -43.81
N PHE A 91 -24.48 57.78 -43.65
CA PHE A 91 -25.91 57.81 -43.98
C PHE A 91 -26.68 58.84 -43.13
N GLN A 92 -26.41 58.88 -41.82
CA GLN A 92 -26.99 59.89 -40.91
C GLN A 92 -26.52 61.30 -41.24
N THR A 93 -25.25 61.49 -41.59
CA THR A 93 -24.67 62.80 -41.92
C THR A 93 -25.11 63.29 -43.31
N GLY A 94 -25.21 62.38 -44.29
CA GLY A 94 -25.70 62.65 -45.64
C GLY A 94 -27.19 63.00 -45.65
N ASN A 95 -28.00 62.39 -44.78
CA ASN A 95 -29.40 62.77 -44.59
C ASN A 95 -29.54 64.15 -43.90
N ALA A 96 -28.56 64.55 -43.06
CA ALA A 96 -28.50 65.88 -42.46
C ALA A 96 -28.02 66.99 -43.42
N GLN A 97 -27.27 66.67 -44.48
CA GLN A 97 -26.83 67.63 -45.51
C GLN A 97 -27.72 67.63 -46.76
N GLY A 98 -28.48 66.55 -47.01
CA GLY A 98 -29.46 66.45 -48.10
C GLY A 98 -30.85 67.00 -47.79
N GLY A 99 -31.13 67.33 -46.52
CA GLY A 99 -32.36 68.01 -46.11
C GLY A 99 -32.13 69.51 -45.87
N SER A 100 -32.46 70.35 -46.87
CA SER A 100 -32.70 71.80 -46.77
C SER A 100 -32.18 72.51 -45.50
N ALA A 101 -30.95 73.04 -45.52
CA ALA A 101 -30.54 74.01 -44.50
C ALA A 101 -31.51 75.20 -44.52
N ALA A 102 -32.20 75.44 -43.41
CA ALA A 102 -33.22 76.48 -43.30
C ALA A 102 -32.66 77.87 -43.70
N PRO A 103 -33.45 78.70 -44.41
CA PRO A 103 -33.02 80.02 -44.88
C PRO A 103 -32.48 80.93 -43.76
N GLU A 104 -32.94 80.74 -42.52
CA GLU A 104 -32.49 81.47 -41.33
C GLU A 104 -31.01 81.23 -40.99
N VAL A 105 -30.51 79.99 -41.13
CA VAL A 105 -29.09 79.67 -40.87
C VAL A 105 -28.20 80.34 -41.91
N LYS A 106 -28.68 80.42 -43.16
CA LYS A 106 -27.96 81.08 -44.25
C LYS A 106 -27.94 82.59 -44.08
N ILE A 107 -29.05 83.19 -43.65
CA ILE A 107 -29.15 84.63 -43.36
C ILE A 107 -28.21 85.00 -42.21
N ALA A 108 -28.22 84.24 -41.11
CA ALA A 108 -27.32 84.49 -39.97
C ALA A 108 -25.83 84.40 -40.36
N GLN A 109 -25.47 83.46 -41.26
CA GLN A 109 -24.12 83.35 -41.79
C GLN A 109 -23.73 84.59 -42.61
N LEU A 110 -24.61 85.06 -43.50
CA LEU A 110 -24.39 86.24 -44.33
C LEU A 110 -24.35 87.54 -43.51
N GLU A 111 -25.15 87.65 -42.45
CA GLU A 111 -25.11 88.79 -41.53
C GLU A 111 -23.81 88.83 -40.73
N ALA A 112 -23.34 87.68 -40.24
CA ALA A 112 -22.05 87.57 -39.57
C ALA A 112 -20.88 87.93 -40.51
N GLU A 113 -20.97 87.54 -41.78
CA GLU A 113 -19.99 87.88 -42.81
C GLU A 113 -20.01 89.39 -43.14
N ASN A 114 -21.18 89.98 -43.34
CA ASN A 114 -21.31 91.43 -43.53
C ASN A 114 -20.78 92.22 -42.33
N LYS A 115 -21.01 91.75 -41.10
CA LYS A 115 -20.46 92.36 -39.88
C LYS A 115 -18.92 92.33 -39.89
N ARG A 116 -18.31 91.22 -40.31
CA ARG A 116 -16.84 91.12 -40.47
C ARG A 116 -16.31 92.07 -41.52
N LEU A 117 -16.98 92.16 -42.68
CA LEU A 117 -16.59 93.07 -43.75
C LEU A 117 -16.66 94.54 -43.30
N ARG A 118 -17.70 94.93 -42.54
CA ARG A 118 -17.79 96.27 -41.95
C ARG A 118 -16.66 96.56 -40.97
N GLN A 119 -16.34 95.63 -40.07
CA GLN A 119 -15.21 95.77 -39.15
C GLN A 119 -13.86 95.93 -39.87
N LEU A 120 -13.68 95.24 -41.00
CA LEU A 120 -12.49 95.35 -41.85
C LEU A 120 -12.35 96.75 -42.47
N VAL A 121 -13.47 97.35 -42.88
CA VAL A 121 -13.51 98.68 -43.53
C VAL A 121 -13.38 99.81 -42.51
N GLU A 122 -14.08 99.71 -41.37
CA GLU A 122 -14.11 100.76 -40.34
C GLU A 122 -12.83 100.80 -39.49
N GLN A 123 -12.20 99.65 -39.22
CA GLN A 123 -11.04 99.56 -38.33
C GLN A 123 -9.96 98.59 -38.85
N PRO A 124 -9.42 98.79 -40.06
CA PRO A 124 -8.48 97.86 -40.70
C PRO A 124 -7.23 97.58 -39.84
N ASN A 125 -6.71 98.60 -39.15
CA ASN A 125 -5.52 98.44 -38.31
C ASN A 125 -5.73 97.49 -37.12
N THR A 126 -6.94 97.44 -36.54
CA THR A 126 -7.25 96.55 -35.41
C THR A 126 -7.34 95.10 -35.85
N VAL A 127 -7.97 94.84 -37.01
CA VAL A 127 -8.09 93.49 -37.58
C VAL A 127 -6.71 92.99 -38.03
N ILE A 128 -5.88 93.84 -38.62
CA ILE A 128 -4.48 93.49 -38.97
C ILE A 128 -3.68 93.18 -37.70
N ALA A 129 -3.83 93.95 -36.63
CA ALA A 129 -3.14 93.68 -35.36
C ALA A 129 -3.61 92.36 -34.72
N GLN A 130 -4.92 92.07 -34.72
CA GLN A 130 -5.47 90.80 -34.25
C GLN A 130 -4.98 89.61 -35.09
N ALA A 131 -4.95 89.75 -36.42
CA ALA A 131 -4.44 88.72 -37.33
C ALA A 131 -2.95 88.46 -37.08
N ARG A 132 -2.12 89.51 -36.89
CA ARG A 132 -0.71 89.35 -36.52
C ARG A 132 -0.54 88.65 -35.18
N ALA A 133 -1.28 89.05 -34.16
CA ALA A 133 -1.25 88.40 -32.84
C ALA A 133 -1.67 86.92 -32.90
N ALA A 134 -2.68 86.59 -33.73
CA ALA A 134 -3.11 85.22 -33.97
C ALA A 134 -2.03 84.40 -34.70
N LEU A 135 -1.35 84.99 -35.69
CA LEU A 135 -0.21 84.35 -36.38
C LEU A 135 0.98 84.12 -35.45
N GLU A 136 1.32 85.09 -34.61
CA GLU A 136 2.38 84.95 -33.59
C GLU A 136 2.03 83.88 -32.55
N TYR A 137 0.77 83.83 -32.11
CA TYR A 137 0.30 82.80 -31.20
C TYR A 137 0.33 81.40 -31.86
N ALA A 138 -0.13 81.29 -33.12
CA ALA A 138 -0.05 80.05 -33.89
C ALA A 138 1.41 79.60 -34.08
N GLY A 139 2.32 80.54 -34.39
CA GLY A 139 3.76 80.29 -34.49
C GLY A 139 4.36 79.76 -33.19
N ARG A 140 4.04 80.39 -32.04
CA ARG A 140 4.47 79.90 -30.72
C ARG A 140 3.95 78.50 -30.42
N ARG A 141 2.70 78.21 -30.79
CA ARG A 141 2.10 76.88 -30.57
C ARG A 141 2.71 75.81 -31.47
N ALA A 142 3.04 76.15 -32.72
CA ALA A 142 3.75 75.26 -33.63
C ALA A 142 5.18 74.95 -33.13
N GLN A 143 5.89 75.95 -32.61
CA GLN A 143 7.21 75.74 -31.99
C GLN A 143 7.12 74.85 -30.75
N ALA A 144 6.16 75.09 -29.87
CA ALA A 144 5.94 74.25 -28.68
C ALA A 144 5.61 72.80 -29.05
N ALA A 145 4.82 72.57 -30.11
CA ALA A 145 4.54 71.23 -30.63
C ALA A 145 5.82 70.56 -31.16
N ALA A 146 6.64 71.26 -31.94
CA ALA A 146 7.91 70.74 -32.45
C ALA A 146 8.94 70.46 -31.33
N ASP A 147 8.94 71.24 -30.25
CA ASP A 147 9.77 70.97 -29.06
C ASP A 147 9.30 69.70 -28.33
N LEU A 148 7.98 69.52 -28.18
CA LEU A 148 7.42 68.31 -27.58
C LEU A 148 7.72 67.07 -28.41
N GLU A 149 7.60 67.15 -29.73
CA GLU A 149 7.95 66.06 -30.65
C GLU A 149 9.42 65.67 -30.51
N ARG A 150 10.35 66.64 -30.46
CA ARG A 150 11.77 66.37 -30.22
C ARG A 150 12.03 65.70 -28.86
N ARG A 151 11.34 66.12 -27.81
CA ARG A 151 11.43 65.48 -26.48
C ARG A 151 10.85 64.07 -26.47
N ALA A 152 9.76 63.84 -27.21
CA ALA A 152 9.16 62.52 -27.35
C ALA A 152 10.11 61.58 -28.10
N ASN A 153 10.64 62.01 -29.25
CA ASN A 153 11.57 61.21 -30.07
C ASN A 153 12.86 60.89 -29.30
N SER A 154 13.47 61.86 -28.62
CA SER A 154 14.64 61.59 -27.77
C SER A 154 14.35 60.63 -26.61
N SER A 155 13.12 60.62 -26.09
CA SER A 155 12.72 59.66 -25.05
C SER A 155 12.50 58.27 -25.64
N LEU A 156 11.91 58.16 -26.83
CA LEU A 156 11.77 56.91 -27.56
C LEU A 156 13.13 56.31 -27.93
N GLU A 157 14.10 57.12 -28.38
CA GLU A 157 15.46 56.66 -28.65
C GLU A 157 16.13 56.10 -27.39
N ARG A 158 16.00 56.78 -26.25
CA ARG A 158 16.53 56.26 -24.97
C ARG A 158 15.91 54.93 -24.58
N VAL A 159 14.58 54.80 -24.70
CA VAL A 159 13.87 53.55 -24.43
C VAL A 159 14.30 52.46 -25.39
N HIS A 160 14.48 52.78 -26.68
CA HIS A 160 14.92 51.83 -27.69
C HIS A 160 16.32 51.30 -27.39
N VAL A 161 17.28 52.18 -27.04
CA VAL A 161 18.64 51.79 -26.65
C VAL A 161 18.61 50.91 -25.39
N GLN A 162 17.82 51.26 -24.37
CA GLN A 162 17.67 50.44 -23.17
C GLN A 162 17.07 49.07 -23.48
N HIS A 163 16.06 49.01 -24.33
CA HIS A 163 15.45 47.76 -24.77
C HIS A 163 16.44 46.87 -25.52
N GLN A 164 17.23 47.44 -26.44
CA GLN A 164 18.29 46.70 -27.14
C GLN A 164 19.35 46.16 -26.18
N LEU A 165 19.75 46.94 -25.17
CA LEU A 165 20.69 46.49 -24.13
C LEU A 165 20.11 45.35 -23.28
N LEU A 166 18.81 45.38 -22.98
CA LEU A 166 18.15 44.28 -22.28
C LEU A 166 18.13 43.02 -23.15
N LEU A 167 17.77 43.15 -24.42
CA LEU A 167 17.77 42.03 -25.37
C LEU A 167 19.17 41.40 -25.53
N SER A 168 20.23 42.21 -25.53
CA SER A 168 21.60 41.68 -25.63
C SER A 168 22.08 40.95 -24.37
N ARG A 169 21.46 41.20 -23.20
CA ARG A 169 21.77 40.52 -21.94
C ARG A 169 21.00 39.21 -21.74
N ILE A 170 19.87 39.01 -22.42
CA ILE A 170 19.07 37.78 -22.30
C ILE A 170 19.91 36.52 -22.59
N PRO A 171 20.70 36.43 -23.68
CA PRO A 171 21.48 35.23 -23.98
C PRO A 171 22.54 34.91 -22.92
N GLU A 172 23.14 35.94 -22.30
CA GLU A 172 24.11 35.75 -21.22
C GLU A 172 23.42 35.20 -19.96
N ALA A 173 22.26 35.75 -19.61
CA ALA A 173 21.45 35.24 -18.50
C ALA A 173 20.99 33.80 -18.76
N GLU A 174 20.53 33.48 -19.97
CA GLU A 174 20.17 32.10 -20.37
C GLU A 174 21.36 31.15 -20.24
N LYS A 175 22.56 31.55 -20.66
CA LYS A 175 23.79 30.76 -20.51
C LYS A 175 24.17 30.54 -19.04
N GLN A 176 24.01 31.56 -18.20
CA GLN A 176 24.25 31.44 -16.76
C GLN A 176 23.26 30.46 -16.12
N VAL A 177 21.98 30.58 -16.44
CA VAL A 177 20.94 29.66 -15.96
C VAL A 177 21.20 28.24 -16.44
N ALA A 178 21.56 28.04 -17.71
CA ALA A 178 21.91 26.72 -18.24
C ALA A 178 23.10 26.09 -17.50
N THR A 179 24.12 26.89 -17.18
CA THR A 179 25.27 26.44 -16.38
C THR A 179 24.83 25.98 -14.99
N ILE A 180 24.07 26.81 -14.27
CA ILE A 180 23.55 26.48 -12.93
C ILE A 180 22.69 25.22 -12.96
N ILE A 181 21.82 25.06 -13.95
CA ILE A 181 21.00 23.86 -14.13
C ILE A 181 21.90 22.64 -14.34
N SER A 182 22.90 22.73 -15.22
CA SER A 182 23.81 21.61 -15.51
C SER A 182 24.63 21.20 -14.28
N GLU A 183 25.12 22.16 -13.50
CA GLU A 183 25.82 21.92 -12.24
C GLU A 183 24.90 21.28 -11.21
N GLY A 184 23.66 21.77 -11.09
CA GLY A 184 22.63 21.20 -10.23
C GLY A 184 22.30 19.75 -10.57
N VAL A 185 22.13 19.44 -11.86
CA VAL A 185 21.87 18.07 -12.35
C VAL A 185 23.06 17.15 -12.03
N ASN A 186 24.29 17.59 -12.31
CA ASN A 186 25.49 16.81 -12.02
C ASN A 186 25.66 16.56 -10.51
N ARG A 187 25.36 17.57 -9.69
CA ARG A 187 25.43 17.44 -8.22
C ARG A 187 24.36 16.50 -7.68
N ALA A 188 23.14 16.56 -8.21
CA ALA A 188 22.07 15.64 -7.84
C ALA A 188 22.44 14.19 -8.20
N ALA A 189 22.97 13.96 -9.41
CA ALA A 189 23.41 12.63 -9.84
C ALA A 189 24.54 12.08 -8.94
N ALA A 190 25.50 12.92 -8.53
CA ALA A 190 26.56 12.53 -7.60
C ALA A 190 26.02 12.12 -6.23
N ILE A 191 25.06 12.88 -5.69
CA ILE A 191 24.41 12.56 -4.40
C ILE A 191 23.61 11.26 -4.50
N GLU A 192 22.91 11.02 -5.61
CA GLU A 192 22.20 9.76 -5.83
C GLU A 192 23.14 8.56 -5.88
N LEU A 193 24.28 8.69 -6.58
CA LEU A 193 25.28 7.62 -6.66
C LEU A 193 25.86 7.30 -5.28
N GLU A 194 26.31 8.33 -4.55
CA GLU A 194 26.83 8.19 -3.19
C GLU A 194 25.78 7.60 -2.24
N GLY A 195 24.51 8.01 -2.38
CA GLY A 195 23.40 7.45 -1.62
C GLY A 195 23.16 5.96 -1.91
N ARG A 196 23.29 5.53 -3.18
CA ARG A 196 23.17 4.11 -3.57
C ARG A 196 24.32 3.28 -3.03
N GLU A 197 25.55 3.77 -3.11
CA GLU A 197 26.74 3.09 -2.57
C GLU A 197 26.62 2.90 -1.06
N ARG A 198 26.31 3.96 -0.31
CA ARG A 198 26.08 3.88 1.15
C ARG A 198 24.94 2.92 1.50
N HIS A 199 23.86 2.92 0.72
CA HIS A 199 22.76 1.99 0.96
C HIS A 199 23.18 0.53 0.72
N GLN A 200 23.95 0.27 -0.34
CA GLN A 200 24.52 -1.05 -0.61
C GLN A 200 25.42 -1.52 0.52
N GLU A 201 26.33 -0.66 1.01
CA GLU A 201 27.20 -0.95 2.15
C GLU A 201 26.39 -1.32 3.42
N ILE A 202 25.34 -0.54 3.74
CA ILE A 202 24.46 -0.82 4.89
C ILE A 202 23.77 -2.17 4.72
N VAL A 203 23.26 -2.47 3.52
CA VAL A 203 22.58 -3.75 3.24
C VAL A 203 23.55 -4.93 3.34
N GLU A 204 24.78 -4.78 2.83
CA GLU A 204 25.82 -5.80 2.93
C GLU A 204 26.25 -6.05 4.38
N GLN A 205 26.50 -4.99 5.15
CA GLN A 205 26.80 -5.09 6.58
C GLN A 205 25.66 -5.76 7.35
N ALA A 206 24.41 -5.41 7.07
CA ALA A 206 23.24 -6.03 7.70
C ALA A 206 23.13 -7.52 7.33
N ARG A 207 23.41 -7.89 6.08
CA ARG A 207 23.44 -9.29 5.62
C ARG A 207 24.55 -10.09 6.30
N GLU A 208 25.73 -9.52 6.46
CA GLU A 208 26.84 -10.15 7.17
C GLU A 208 26.50 -10.38 8.64
N GLN A 209 25.97 -9.35 9.31
CA GLN A 209 25.51 -9.45 10.70
C GLN A 209 24.44 -10.53 10.87
N ALA A 210 23.42 -10.54 10.00
CA ALA A 210 22.38 -11.57 10.01
C ALA A 210 22.98 -12.98 9.82
N SER A 211 23.92 -13.13 8.88
CA SER A 211 24.60 -14.40 8.61
C SER A 211 25.45 -14.87 9.78
N GLN A 212 26.06 -13.94 10.54
CA GLN A 212 26.78 -14.28 11.78
C GLN A 212 25.83 -14.74 12.89
N VAL A 213 24.67 -14.08 13.05
CA VAL A 213 23.64 -14.48 14.02
C VAL A 213 23.09 -15.86 13.69
N ILE A 214 22.76 -16.13 12.42
CA ILE A 214 22.29 -17.43 11.97
C ILE A 214 23.32 -18.53 12.27
N ARG A 215 24.60 -18.32 11.90
CA ARG A 215 25.67 -19.28 12.20
C ARG A 215 25.83 -19.57 13.70
N LYS A 216 25.75 -18.54 14.55
CA LYS A 216 25.79 -18.72 16.00
C LYS A 216 24.59 -19.53 16.51
N ALA A 217 23.39 -19.25 15.99
CA ALA A 217 22.18 -19.98 16.35
C ALA A 217 22.25 -21.46 15.91
N GLU A 218 22.74 -21.73 14.69
CA GLU A 218 22.96 -23.10 14.20
C GLU A 218 23.96 -23.87 15.05
N GLN A 219 25.09 -23.25 15.41
CA GLN A 219 26.09 -23.85 16.29
C GLN A 219 25.50 -24.17 17.68
N ALA A 220 24.74 -23.24 18.26
CA ALA A 220 24.08 -23.46 19.54
C ALA A 220 23.06 -24.61 19.46
N ALA A 221 22.26 -24.67 18.39
CA ALA A 221 21.30 -25.75 18.16
C ALA A 221 21.99 -27.12 18.00
N GLN A 222 23.10 -27.18 17.27
CA GLN A 222 23.90 -28.40 17.12
C GLN A 222 24.48 -28.86 18.47
N GLN A 223 24.99 -27.94 19.29
CA GLN A 223 25.46 -28.27 20.64
C GLN A 223 24.32 -28.78 21.54
N MET A 224 23.14 -28.18 21.47
CA MET A 224 21.96 -28.65 22.20
C MET A 224 21.55 -30.06 21.77
N LEU A 225 21.58 -30.36 20.47
CA LEU A 225 21.29 -31.69 19.95
C LEU A 225 22.32 -32.73 20.44
N GLN A 226 23.62 -32.42 20.35
CA GLN A 226 24.68 -33.32 20.81
C GLN A 226 24.59 -33.60 22.32
N THR A 227 24.29 -32.56 23.12
CA THR A 227 24.12 -32.72 24.58
C THR A 227 22.86 -33.53 24.91
N ALA A 228 21.76 -33.32 24.18
CA ALA A 228 20.54 -34.12 24.32
C ALA A 228 20.78 -35.60 23.95
N GLU A 229 21.49 -35.87 22.86
CA GLU A 229 21.86 -37.23 22.46
C GLU A 229 22.75 -37.91 23.50
N LYS A 230 23.75 -37.20 24.04
CA LYS A 230 24.62 -37.71 25.10
C LYS A 230 23.80 -38.08 26.35
N ARG A 231 22.93 -37.17 26.81
CA ARG A 231 22.03 -37.43 27.95
C ARG A 231 21.10 -38.61 27.68
N ALA A 232 20.54 -38.73 26.47
CA ALA A 232 19.68 -39.85 26.11
C ALA A 232 20.45 -41.19 26.13
N LYS A 233 21.71 -41.22 25.67
CA LYS A 233 22.57 -42.41 25.77
C LYS A 233 22.88 -42.76 27.23
N GLU A 234 23.22 -41.78 28.06
CA GLU A 234 23.46 -41.96 29.49
C GLU A 234 22.22 -42.48 30.22
N HIS A 235 21.04 -41.90 29.94
CA HIS A 235 19.77 -42.38 30.49
C HIS A 235 19.48 -43.83 30.09
N ARG A 236 19.65 -44.19 28.81
CA ARG A 236 19.47 -45.58 28.37
C ARG A 236 20.43 -46.52 29.09
N ALA A 237 21.71 -46.17 29.20
CA ALA A 237 22.70 -46.99 29.89
C ALA A 237 22.34 -47.19 31.37
N SER A 238 21.92 -46.12 32.06
CA SER A 238 21.45 -46.17 33.44
C SER A 238 20.19 -47.04 33.59
N SER A 239 19.21 -46.90 32.70
CA SER A 239 18.02 -47.75 32.69
C SER A 239 18.36 -49.22 32.46
N TYR A 240 19.26 -49.55 31.52
CA TYR A 240 19.71 -50.93 31.31
C TYR A 240 20.42 -51.50 32.53
N ALA A 241 21.28 -50.72 33.20
CA ALA A 241 21.93 -51.14 34.43
C ALA A 241 20.92 -51.42 35.55
N SER A 242 19.92 -50.55 35.70
CA SER A 242 18.84 -50.74 36.69
C SER A 242 18.00 -51.98 36.40
N VAL A 243 17.60 -52.21 35.15
CA VAL A 243 16.86 -53.43 34.75
C VAL A 243 17.70 -54.68 34.97
N SER A 244 18.99 -54.65 34.62
CA SER A 244 19.91 -55.77 34.85
C SER A 244 20.06 -56.08 36.34
N GLN A 245 20.13 -55.05 37.19
CA GLN A 245 20.14 -55.22 38.64
C GLN A 245 18.84 -55.86 39.13
N MET A 246 17.67 -55.37 38.69
CA MET A 246 16.38 -55.96 39.05
C MET A 246 16.28 -57.44 38.64
N LEU A 247 16.76 -57.80 37.45
CA LEU A 247 16.79 -59.20 37.01
C LEU A 247 17.68 -60.06 37.90
N THR A 248 18.84 -59.54 38.30
CA THR A 248 19.77 -60.22 39.22
C THR A 248 19.13 -60.41 40.60
N ASP A 249 18.47 -59.38 41.12
CA ASP A 249 17.76 -59.44 42.39
C ASP A 249 16.60 -60.46 42.33
N ILE A 250 15.86 -60.50 41.22
CA ILE A 250 14.80 -61.50 40.99
C ILE A 250 15.37 -62.92 40.98
N ASP A 251 16.49 -63.16 40.30
CA ASP A 251 17.15 -64.47 40.27
C ASP A 251 17.64 -64.87 41.65
N GLN A 252 18.20 -63.93 42.42
CA GLN A 252 18.61 -64.20 43.79
C GLN A 252 17.42 -64.56 44.69
N LEU A 253 16.32 -63.80 44.61
CA LEU A 253 15.08 -64.11 45.33
C LEU A 253 14.50 -65.47 44.93
N ARG A 254 14.61 -65.86 43.65
CA ARG A 254 14.22 -67.21 43.19
C ARG A 254 15.06 -68.29 43.85
N VAL A 255 16.38 -68.13 43.87
CA VAL A 255 17.29 -69.08 44.53
C VAL A 255 17.01 -69.18 46.03
N GLU A 256 16.78 -68.06 46.71
CA GLU A 256 16.41 -68.03 48.13
C GLU A 256 15.08 -68.75 48.38
N ALA A 257 14.07 -68.53 47.53
CA ALA A 257 12.79 -69.22 47.60
C ALA A 257 12.93 -70.74 47.38
N GLU A 258 13.72 -71.16 46.38
CA GLU A 258 14.01 -72.58 46.13
C GLU A 258 14.72 -73.23 47.33
N GLN A 259 15.70 -72.53 47.93
CA GLN A 259 16.38 -72.99 49.15
C GLN A 259 15.42 -73.10 50.34
N ALA A 260 14.53 -72.13 50.52
CA ALA A 260 13.53 -72.17 51.59
C ALA A 260 12.55 -73.35 51.41
N VAL A 261 12.10 -73.62 50.18
CA VAL A 261 11.27 -74.80 49.86
C VAL A 261 12.03 -76.09 50.13
N ALA A 262 13.31 -76.18 49.72
CA ALA A 262 14.15 -77.34 49.99
C ALA A 262 14.33 -77.56 51.50
N GLN A 263 14.61 -76.52 52.28
CA GLN A 263 14.72 -76.59 53.73
C GLN A 263 13.41 -77.03 54.40
N ALA A 264 12.27 -76.46 53.98
CA ALA A 264 10.96 -76.84 54.49
C ALA A 264 10.63 -78.31 54.18
N SER A 265 10.94 -78.78 52.97
CA SER A 265 10.78 -80.19 52.59
C SER A 265 11.67 -81.12 53.42
N ALA A 266 12.93 -80.75 53.65
CA ALA A 266 13.85 -81.51 54.49
C ALA A 266 13.36 -81.55 55.95
N HIS A 267 12.86 -80.42 56.47
CA HIS A 267 12.27 -80.35 57.80
C HIS A 267 11.04 -81.25 57.93
N ARG A 268 10.13 -81.21 56.94
CA ARG A 268 8.97 -82.12 56.87
C ARG A 268 9.39 -83.58 56.87
N THR A 269 10.33 -83.99 56.02
CA THR A 269 10.81 -85.39 55.99
C THR A 269 11.49 -85.81 57.30
N SER A 270 12.11 -84.87 58.03
CA SER A 270 12.70 -85.12 59.34
C SER A 270 11.62 -85.31 60.42
N LEU A 271 10.59 -84.46 60.42
CA LEU A 271 9.42 -84.60 61.32
C LEU A 271 8.65 -85.90 61.04
N GLU A 272 8.41 -86.22 59.77
CA GLU A 272 7.78 -87.49 59.36
C GLU A 272 8.60 -88.69 59.87
N ARG A 273 9.93 -88.66 59.73
CA ARG A 273 10.81 -89.70 60.30
C ARG A 273 10.73 -89.79 61.83
N ARG A 274 10.73 -88.66 62.54
CA ARG A 274 10.61 -88.64 64.01
C ARG A 274 9.26 -89.19 64.48
N ALA A 275 8.16 -88.76 63.84
CA ALA A 275 6.82 -89.25 64.14
C ALA A 275 6.72 -90.77 63.91
N LYS A 276 7.28 -91.28 62.81
CA LYS A 276 7.35 -92.74 62.56
C LYS A 276 8.10 -93.48 63.67
N ILE A 277 9.25 -92.98 64.10
CA ILE A 277 10.04 -93.57 65.21
C ILE A 277 9.23 -93.58 66.52
N GLU A 278 8.53 -92.49 66.81
CA GLU A 278 7.74 -92.36 68.05
C GLU A 278 6.51 -93.27 68.04
N ILE A 279 5.80 -93.36 66.91
CA ILE A 279 4.71 -94.32 66.70
C ILE A 279 5.23 -95.75 66.85
N GLU A 280 6.37 -96.10 66.22
CA GLU A 280 6.97 -97.42 66.37
C GLU A 280 7.29 -97.74 67.84
N ARG A 281 7.91 -96.80 68.55
CA ARG A 281 8.25 -96.95 69.97
C ARG A 281 7.00 -97.15 70.84
N LEU A 282 5.95 -96.37 70.62
CA LEU A 282 4.69 -96.48 71.37
C LEU A 282 3.99 -97.81 71.09
N VAL A 283 3.93 -98.23 69.83
CA VAL A 283 3.32 -99.51 69.45
C VAL A 283 4.11 -100.68 70.03
N ARG A 284 5.45 -100.68 69.94
CA ARG A 284 6.28 -101.72 70.56
C ARG A 284 6.11 -101.76 72.08
N GLY A 285 6.10 -100.61 72.75
CA GLY A 285 5.84 -100.55 74.21
C GLY A 285 4.43 -101.00 74.60
N ALA A 286 3.44 -100.85 73.72
CA ALA A 286 2.09 -101.40 73.92
C ALA A 286 2.06 -102.92 73.68
N GLN A 287 2.76 -103.42 72.65
CA GLN A 287 2.92 -104.85 72.38
C GLN A 287 3.58 -105.56 73.56
N GLU A 288 4.69 -105.03 74.10
CA GLU A 288 5.37 -105.58 75.29
C GLU A 288 4.40 -105.72 76.49
N ARG A 289 3.58 -104.69 76.76
CA ARG A 289 2.60 -104.74 77.86
C ARG A 289 1.45 -105.70 77.60
N LEU A 290 1.02 -105.89 76.36
CA LEU A 290 -0.04 -106.84 75.99
C LEU A 290 0.47 -108.29 76.05
N GLU A 291 1.73 -108.52 75.69
CA GLU A 291 2.42 -109.80 75.86
C GLU A 291 2.55 -110.20 77.34
N GLU A 292 2.87 -109.25 78.23
CA GLU A 292 2.90 -109.48 79.69
C GLU A 292 1.55 -109.93 80.27
N VAL A 293 0.43 -109.56 79.63
CA VAL A 293 -0.94 -109.90 80.04
C VAL A 293 -1.48 -111.15 79.31
N GLY A 294 -0.73 -111.72 78.36
CA GLY A 294 -1.07 -112.97 77.66
C GLY A 294 -2.09 -112.82 76.52
N ILE A 295 -2.28 -111.60 76.01
CA ILE A 295 -3.26 -111.27 74.98
C ILE A 295 -2.55 -111.22 73.62
N THR A 296 -2.75 -112.22 72.75
CA THR A 296 -1.94 -112.42 71.53
C THR A 296 -2.58 -111.94 70.23
N GLU A 297 -3.92 -111.86 70.14
CA GLU A 297 -4.60 -111.40 68.92
C GLU A 297 -4.36 -109.90 68.66
N GLU A 298 -4.40 -109.08 69.72
CA GLU A 298 -4.21 -107.64 69.69
C GLU A 298 -2.76 -107.24 69.36
N VAL A 299 -1.78 -108.08 69.70
CA VAL A 299 -0.37 -107.90 69.32
C VAL A 299 -0.19 -108.07 67.80
N HIS A 300 -0.87 -109.04 67.20
CA HIS A 300 -0.84 -109.26 65.75
C HIS A 300 -1.55 -108.12 64.99
N ALA A 301 -2.66 -107.58 65.54
CA ALA A 301 -3.32 -106.41 64.97
C ALA A 301 -2.42 -105.16 64.97
N LEU A 302 -1.62 -104.96 66.03
CA LEU A 302 -0.63 -103.87 66.10
C LEU A 302 0.53 -104.04 65.11
N GLU A 303 0.91 -105.28 64.80
CA GLU A 303 1.94 -105.59 63.79
C GLU A 303 1.45 -105.29 62.36
N ILE A 304 0.20 -105.61 62.05
CA ILE A 304 -0.45 -105.25 60.79
C ILE A 304 -0.50 -103.72 60.64
N LEU A 305 -0.86 -102.99 61.70
CA LEU A 305 -0.86 -101.52 61.70
C LEU A 305 0.52 -100.93 61.40
N LEU A 306 1.61 -101.43 62.02
CA LEU A 306 2.96 -100.96 61.71
C LEU A 306 3.36 -101.23 60.25
N ARG A 307 2.85 -102.30 59.64
CA ARG A 307 3.10 -102.62 58.23
C ARG A 307 2.28 -101.74 57.29
N ASP A 308 1.02 -101.47 57.60
CA ASP A 308 0.14 -100.59 56.83
C ASP A 308 0.62 -99.13 56.84
N PHE A 309 1.16 -98.66 57.97
CA PHE A 309 1.85 -97.37 58.03
C PHE A 309 3.26 -97.38 57.43
N ASN A 310 3.73 -98.53 56.95
CA ASN A 310 5.07 -98.76 56.40
C ASN A 310 6.17 -98.30 57.37
N ILE A 311 6.05 -98.72 58.63
CA ILE A 311 6.95 -98.43 59.76
C ILE A 311 7.77 -99.68 60.16
N ALA A 312 7.34 -100.89 59.80
CA ALA A 312 8.03 -102.13 60.15
C ALA A 312 9.41 -102.28 59.46
N GLY A 313 10.50 -102.21 60.24
CA GLY A 313 11.85 -102.61 59.82
C GLY A 313 12.88 -101.49 59.55
N SER A 314 12.63 -100.24 59.96
CA SER A 314 13.49 -99.10 59.55
C SER A 314 14.73 -98.82 60.40
N HIS A 315 15.08 -99.63 61.41
CA HIS A 315 16.25 -99.36 62.27
C HIS A 315 17.15 -100.58 62.53
N ILE A 316 18.00 -100.93 61.56
CA ILE A 316 19.37 -101.37 61.85
C ILE A 316 20.28 -100.18 61.54
N ALA A 317 20.99 -99.71 62.57
CA ALA A 317 21.96 -98.64 62.46
C ALA A 317 23.12 -99.08 61.55
N THR A 318 23.24 -98.47 60.37
CA THR A 318 24.42 -98.61 59.51
C THR A 318 25.26 -97.34 59.53
N ARG A 319 26.45 -97.47 60.12
CA ARG A 319 27.60 -96.57 59.93
C ARG A 319 27.90 -96.39 58.44
N GLY A 320 28.04 -95.13 58.04
CA GLY A 320 28.96 -94.65 56.99
C GLY A 320 28.80 -95.20 55.57
N ARG A 321 28.42 -94.33 54.63
CA ARG A 321 29.13 -94.15 53.35
C ARG A 321 28.64 -92.90 52.62
N HIS A 322 29.61 -92.14 52.11
CA HIS A 322 29.44 -91.02 51.21
C HIS A 322 28.61 -91.43 49.98
N ALA A 323 27.54 -90.67 49.70
CA ALA A 323 26.87 -90.70 48.41
C ALA A 323 27.24 -89.42 47.65
N ARG A 324 27.92 -89.60 46.51
CA ARG A 324 28.27 -88.56 45.55
C ARG A 324 27.01 -87.89 45.01
N ARG A 325 27.06 -86.56 44.93
CA ARG A 325 26.10 -85.68 44.27
C ARG A 325 26.19 -85.89 42.75
N PRO A 326 25.08 -86.10 42.02
CA PRO A 326 25.13 -86.12 40.56
C PRO A 326 25.22 -84.69 40.03
N GLN A 327 26.16 -84.50 39.10
CA GLN A 327 26.22 -83.35 38.20
C GLN A 327 24.94 -83.32 37.37
N SER A 328 24.16 -82.25 37.47
CA SER A 328 23.12 -81.93 36.50
C SER A 328 23.77 -81.22 35.31
N ASP A 329 23.74 -81.90 34.17
CA ASP A 329 24.09 -81.39 32.85
C ASP A 329 23.40 -80.04 32.57
N GLN A 330 24.22 -79.02 32.35
CA GLN A 330 23.84 -77.84 31.58
C GLN A 330 23.86 -78.23 30.10
N SER A 331 22.73 -78.64 29.55
CA SER A 331 22.55 -78.65 28.09
C SER A 331 21.08 -78.51 27.71
N SER A 332 20.65 -77.26 27.59
CA SER A 332 19.52 -76.89 26.72
C SER A 332 19.52 -75.39 26.48
N SER A 333 20.15 -75.01 25.36
CA SER A 333 19.81 -73.78 24.64
C SER A 333 18.32 -73.79 24.29
N PRO A 334 17.58 -72.69 24.51
CA PRO A 334 16.40 -72.42 23.70
C PRO A 334 16.79 -71.56 22.50
N ALA A 335 16.26 -72.00 21.37
CA ALA A 335 16.29 -71.40 20.07
C ALA A 335 15.94 -69.90 20.07
N ALA A 336 16.55 -69.21 19.11
CA ALA A 336 16.28 -67.84 18.72
C ALA A 336 14.78 -67.57 18.56
N ALA A 337 14.25 -66.66 19.39
CA ALA A 337 13.01 -65.97 19.12
C ALA A 337 13.30 -64.82 18.14
N SER A 338 12.73 -64.91 16.95
CA SER A 338 12.69 -63.83 15.98
C SER A 338 12.06 -62.56 16.59
N PRO A 339 12.52 -61.37 16.19
CA PRO A 339 12.01 -60.11 16.72
C PRO A 339 10.55 -59.88 16.27
N PRO A 340 9.71 -59.25 17.10
CA PRO A 340 8.38 -58.83 16.65
C PRO A 340 8.50 -57.77 15.56
N ALA A 341 7.67 -57.92 14.53
CA ALA A 341 7.54 -56.97 13.42
C ALA A 341 7.19 -55.56 13.92
N PRO A 342 7.66 -54.51 13.23
CA PRO A 342 7.39 -53.13 13.60
C PRO A 342 5.89 -52.82 13.44
N LEU A 343 5.32 -52.15 14.44
CA LEU A 343 4.02 -51.50 14.32
C LEU A 343 4.06 -50.51 13.14
N PRO A 344 2.98 -50.39 12.35
CA PRO A 344 2.95 -49.44 11.24
C PRO A 344 3.06 -48.02 11.81
N PHE A 345 4.06 -47.30 11.32
CA PHE A 345 4.12 -45.84 11.38
C PHE A 345 2.78 -45.28 10.91
N ALA A 346 2.15 -44.49 11.77
CA ALA A 346 1.15 -43.54 11.31
C ALA A 346 1.86 -42.50 10.43
N ASP A 347 1.36 -42.33 9.21
CA ASP A 347 1.72 -41.22 8.32
C ASP A 347 1.62 -39.87 9.06
N PRO A 348 2.66 -39.01 9.06
CA PRO A 348 2.48 -37.58 9.25
C PRO A 348 2.08 -36.99 7.88
N GLY A 349 0.88 -37.32 7.42
CA GLY A 349 0.47 -37.17 6.03
C GLY A 349 -0.86 -36.48 5.80
N VAL A 350 -1.38 -35.67 6.74
CA VAL A 350 -2.37 -34.62 6.39
C VAL A 350 -2.09 -33.41 7.25
N ALA A 351 -1.39 -32.44 6.65
CA ALA A 351 -1.41 -31.07 7.11
C ALA A 351 -2.88 -30.59 7.12
N THR A 352 -3.49 -30.53 8.29
CA THR A 352 -4.65 -29.67 8.49
C THR A 352 -4.17 -28.27 8.17
N ALA A 353 -4.57 -27.74 7.01
CA ALA A 353 -4.39 -26.36 6.62
C ALA A 353 -5.15 -25.48 7.62
N GLY A 354 -4.52 -25.22 8.77
CA GLY A 354 -4.84 -24.06 9.58
C GLY A 354 -4.64 -22.85 8.67
N ARG A 355 -5.74 -22.21 8.30
CA ARG A 355 -5.72 -20.90 7.66
C ARG A 355 -4.91 -19.98 8.57
N ILE A 356 -3.65 -19.78 8.23
CA ILE A 356 -2.88 -18.64 8.71
C ILE A 356 -3.63 -17.43 8.16
N VAL A 357 -4.43 -16.79 9.02
CA VAL A 357 -4.92 -15.45 8.79
C VAL A 357 -3.68 -14.56 8.78
N LEU A 358 -3.20 -14.25 7.58
CA LEU A 358 -2.26 -13.15 7.37
C LEU A 358 -2.88 -11.90 8.01
N PRO A 359 -2.18 -11.18 8.91
CA PRO A 359 -2.66 -9.90 9.36
C PRO A 359 -2.85 -9.01 8.12
N ARG A 360 -4.02 -8.37 8.02
CA ARG A 360 -4.27 -7.35 6.99
C ARG A 360 -3.11 -6.36 7.03
N ARG A 361 -2.41 -6.21 5.91
CA ARG A 361 -1.39 -5.16 5.72
C ARG A 361 -1.98 -3.84 6.21
N ALA A 362 -1.34 -3.23 7.20
CA ALA A 362 -1.62 -1.86 7.58
C ALA A 362 -1.47 -1.00 6.32
N THR A 363 -2.54 -0.36 5.88
CA THR A 363 -2.47 0.70 4.87
C THR A 363 -1.66 1.83 5.46
N TRP A 364 -0.39 1.88 5.09
CA TRP A 364 0.53 2.95 5.44
C TRP A 364 -0.02 4.26 4.88
N LYS A 365 -0.60 5.10 5.75
CA LYS A 365 -0.84 6.52 5.47
C LYS A 365 0.47 7.22 5.82
N GLY A 366 1.08 7.86 4.83
CA GLY A 366 2.44 8.41 4.89
C GLY A 366 2.70 9.36 6.07
N TRP A 367 3.95 9.77 6.19
CA TRP A 367 4.43 10.64 7.26
C TRP A 367 3.63 11.94 7.33
N THR A 368 2.84 12.11 8.40
CA THR A 368 2.39 13.44 8.81
C THR A 368 3.55 14.12 9.53
N VAL A 369 4.20 15.06 8.84
CA VAL A 369 5.16 15.97 9.45
C VAL A 369 4.41 16.77 10.54
N PRO A 370 4.86 16.77 11.81
CA PRO A 370 4.31 17.66 12.82
C PRO A 370 4.63 19.10 12.41
N GLN A 371 3.61 19.92 12.20
CA GLN A 371 3.82 21.36 12.04
C GLN A 371 4.43 21.88 13.35
N GLN A 372 5.63 22.44 13.25
CA GLN A 372 6.23 23.20 14.34
C GLN A 372 5.34 24.43 14.63
N PRO A 373 5.07 24.76 15.91
CA PRO A 373 4.49 26.04 16.24
C PRO A 373 5.48 27.15 15.84
N ARG A 374 5.00 28.14 15.09
CA ARG A 374 5.74 29.38 14.83
C ARG A 374 6.05 30.06 16.17
N PRO A 375 7.27 30.59 16.37
CA PRO A 375 7.49 31.55 17.43
C PRO A 375 6.92 32.91 16.97
N ASP A 376 6.00 33.44 17.78
CA ASP A 376 5.60 34.84 17.93
C ASP A 376 5.68 35.78 16.71
N GLU A 377 4.51 36.06 16.11
CA GLU A 377 4.07 37.39 15.61
C GLU A 377 2.56 37.43 15.39
#